data_AF-A0A3M8CAN2-F1
#
_entry.id   AF-A0A3M8CAN2-F1
#
_cell.length_a   1.000
_cell.length_b   1.000
_cell.length_c   1.000
_cell.angle_alpha   90.00
_cell.angle_beta   90.00
_cell.angle_gamma   90.00
#
_symmetry.space_group_name_H-M   'P 1'
#
loop_
_entity.id
_entity.type
_entity.pdbx_description
1 polymer ?
#
loop_
_entity_poly.entity_id
_entity_poly.type
_entity_poly.pdbx_seq_one_letter_code
_entity_poly.pdbx_strand_id
1 'polypeptide(L)'
;AQPPATVADDQPPSILNPKYTFDTFVIGSGNRFAHAASLAVAEAPAKAYNPLFIYGGVGLGKTHLMHAIGHYVIQHNPSAKVVYLSSEKFTNEFINSIRDNKAVEFRNKYRSVDVLLIDDIQFLAGKESTQE
;
A
#
# COMPACT_ATOMS: atom_id res chain seq x y z
N ALA A 1 -8.09 -22.50 -39.21
CA ALA A 1 -6.89 -22.10 -38.47
C ALA A 1 -7.32 -21.28 -37.27
N GLN A 2 -7.13 -21.78 -36.05
CA GLN A 2 -7.34 -21.01 -34.82
C GLN A 2 -6.17 -20.04 -34.63
N PRO A 3 -6.41 -18.78 -34.22
CA PRO A 3 -5.34 -17.87 -33.85
C PRO A 3 -4.65 -18.35 -32.56
N PRO A 4 -3.35 -18.05 -32.37
CA PRO A 4 -2.58 -18.55 -31.23
C PRO A 4 -3.06 -17.89 -29.94
N ALA A 5 -3.23 -18.71 -28.90
CA ALA A 5 -3.52 -18.25 -27.55
C ALA A 5 -2.37 -17.37 -27.05
N THR A 6 -2.68 -16.11 -26.74
CA THR A 6 -1.79 -15.21 -26.01
C THR A 6 -1.55 -15.80 -24.64
N VAL A 7 -0.28 -16.13 -24.34
CA VAL A 7 0.21 -16.42 -22.99
C VAL A 7 -0.20 -15.27 -22.07
N ALA A 8 -1.23 -15.49 -21.25
CA ALA A 8 -1.60 -14.58 -20.18
C ALA A 8 -0.47 -14.63 -19.16
N ASP A 9 0.21 -13.51 -19.02
CA ASP A 9 1.27 -13.24 -18.06
C ASP A 9 0.78 -13.64 -16.66
N ASP A 10 1.42 -14.63 -16.06
CA ASP A 10 1.11 -15.18 -14.72
C ASP A 10 1.68 -14.23 -13.64
N GLN A 11 1.43 -12.93 -13.81
CA GLN A 11 1.74 -11.90 -12.83
C GLN A 11 0.72 -12.04 -11.69
N PRO A 12 1.16 -12.15 -10.43
CA PRO A 12 0.23 -12.15 -9.31
C PRO A 12 -0.68 -10.92 -9.43
N PRO A 13 -2.00 -11.05 -9.19
CA PRO A 13 -2.94 -9.96 -9.39
C PRO A 13 -2.41 -8.72 -8.70
N SER A 14 -2.16 -7.68 -9.50
CA SER A 14 -1.63 -6.40 -9.02
C SER A 14 -2.37 -6.01 -7.75
N ILE A 15 -1.66 -6.06 -6.62
CA ILE A 15 -2.17 -5.71 -5.30
C ILE A 15 -2.72 -4.26 -5.32
N LEU A 16 -2.21 -3.44 -6.26
CA LEU A 16 -2.64 -2.09 -6.51
C LEU A 16 -3.74 -2.03 -7.58
N ASN A 17 -4.85 -1.36 -7.27
CA ASN A 17 -5.88 -1.02 -8.24
C ASN A 17 -5.30 -0.13 -9.37
N PRO A 18 -5.34 -0.57 -10.65
CA PRO A 18 -4.73 0.15 -11.78
C PRO A 18 -5.40 1.50 -12.09
N LYS A 19 -6.60 1.76 -11.55
CA LYS A 19 -7.30 3.03 -11.76
C LYS A 19 -6.79 4.16 -10.87
N TYR A 20 -6.06 3.83 -9.81
CA TYR A 20 -5.64 4.79 -8.78
C TYR A 20 -4.19 5.22 -9.00
N THR A 21 -3.96 6.07 -10.01
CA THR A 21 -2.65 6.65 -10.33
C THR A 21 -2.65 8.16 -10.05
N PHE A 22 -1.48 8.79 -10.02
CA PHE A 22 -1.43 10.26 -9.89
C PHE A 22 -2.11 10.97 -11.06
N ASP A 23 -1.97 10.43 -12.28
CA ASP A 23 -2.58 11.00 -13.49
C ASP A 23 -4.11 11.06 -13.44
N THR A 24 -4.74 10.11 -12.74
CA THR A 24 -6.21 10.06 -12.58
C THR A 24 -6.71 10.78 -11.33
N PHE A 25 -5.81 11.32 -10.50
CA PHE A 25 -6.17 12.04 -9.28
C PHE A 25 -6.43 13.53 -9.55
N VAL A 26 -7.66 13.98 -9.33
CA VAL A 26 -8.03 15.38 -9.54
C VAL A 26 -7.56 16.26 -8.37
N ILE A 27 -6.66 17.20 -8.66
CA ILE A 27 -6.08 18.11 -7.67
C ILE A 27 -6.97 19.35 -7.49
N GLY A 28 -7.35 19.62 -6.25
CA GLY A 28 -8.07 20.83 -5.82
C GLY A 28 -7.42 21.47 -4.62
N SER A 29 -7.90 22.65 -4.20
CA SER A 29 -7.36 23.37 -3.04
C SER A 29 -7.34 22.52 -1.75
N GLY A 30 -8.37 21.70 -1.53
CA GLY A 30 -8.51 20.86 -0.34
C GLY A 30 -7.63 19.60 -0.30
N ASN A 31 -7.06 19.17 -1.42
CA ASN A 31 -6.25 17.94 -1.49
C ASN A 31 -4.83 18.16 -2.05
N ARG A 32 -4.50 19.39 -2.49
CA ARG A 32 -3.21 19.74 -3.08
C ARG A 32 -2.03 19.38 -2.19
N PHE A 33 -2.14 19.63 -0.88
CA PHE A 33 -1.08 19.32 0.07
C PHE A 33 -0.85 17.81 0.19
N ALA A 34 -1.93 17.03 0.34
CA ALA A 34 -1.85 15.57 0.41
C ALA A 34 -1.27 14.97 -0.88
N HIS A 35 -1.68 15.49 -2.04
CA HIS A 35 -1.12 15.10 -3.33
C HIS A 35 0.38 15.40 -3.42
N ALA A 36 0.79 16.63 -3.08
CA ALA A 36 2.21 17.02 -3.12
C ALA A 36 3.08 16.19 -2.18
N ALA A 37 2.61 15.94 -0.95
CA ALA A 37 3.30 15.08 0.01
C ALA A 37 3.42 13.63 -0.49
N SER A 38 2.35 13.11 -1.12
CA SER A 38 2.34 11.76 -1.71
C SER A 38 3.34 11.65 -2.85
N LEU A 39 3.40 12.65 -3.74
CA LEU A 39 4.34 12.68 -4.86
C LEU A 39 5.79 12.75 -4.35
N ALA A 40 6.09 13.62 -3.38
CA ALA A 40 7.44 13.74 -2.81
C ALA A 40 7.94 12.43 -2.19
N VAL A 41 7.05 11.67 -1.53
CA VAL A 41 7.39 10.35 -0.97
C VAL A 41 7.55 9.29 -2.04
N ALA A 42 6.80 9.36 -3.14
CA ALA A 42 6.94 8.45 -4.27
C ALA A 42 8.23 8.69 -5.08
N GLU A 43 8.63 9.95 -5.25
CA GLU A 43 9.88 10.36 -5.92
C GLU A 43 11.13 9.99 -5.13
N ALA A 44 11.06 10.12 -3.79
CA ALA A 44 12.18 9.86 -2.91
C ALA A 44 11.75 8.99 -1.70
N PRO A 45 11.44 7.70 -1.93
CA PRO A 45 11.00 6.79 -0.87
C PRO A 45 11.99 6.78 0.30
N ALA A 46 11.45 6.85 1.52
CA ALA A 46 12.20 6.89 2.78
C ALA A 46 13.18 8.07 2.99
N LYS A 47 13.31 9.00 2.03
CA LYS A 47 14.20 10.17 2.14
C LYS A 47 13.45 11.49 2.36
N ALA A 48 12.31 11.67 1.71
CA ALA A 48 11.50 12.88 1.90
C ALA A 48 10.77 12.86 3.26
N TYR A 49 9.99 11.80 3.50
CA TYR A 49 9.24 11.58 4.75
C TYR A 49 9.15 10.08 5.03
N ASN A 50 9.29 9.69 6.31
CA ASN A 50 9.04 8.32 6.76
C ASN A 50 8.65 8.31 8.25
N PRO A 51 7.38 8.01 8.61
CA PRO A 51 6.27 7.64 7.72
C PRO A 51 5.55 8.84 7.08
N LEU A 52 4.81 8.60 6.00
CA LEU A 52 3.76 9.49 5.50
C LEU A 52 2.40 9.03 6.04
N PHE A 53 1.69 9.93 6.72
CA PHE A 53 0.37 9.64 7.28
C PHE A 53 -0.70 10.52 6.63
N ILE A 54 -1.64 9.91 5.91
CA ILE A 54 -2.74 10.61 5.23
C ILE A 54 -4.04 10.32 5.98
N TYR A 55 -4.71 11.36 6.46
CA TYR A 55 -6.00 11.26 7.14
C TYR A 55 -7.02 12.23 6.53
N GLY A 56 -8.30 11.92 6.74
CA GLY A 56 -9.42 12.68 6.19
C GLY A 56 -10.69 11.84 6.14
N GLY A 57 -11.83 12.50 5.91
CA GLY A 57 -13.14 11.85 5.76
C GLY A 57 -13.19 10.77 4.66
N VAL A 58 -14.31 10.06 4.63
CA VAL A 58 -14.59 9.05 3.59
C VAL A 58 -14.64 9.72 2.21
N GLY A 59 -14.12 9.05 1.18
CA GLY A 59 -14.19 9.54 -0.20
C GLY A 59 -13.22 10.69 -0.54
N LEU A 60 -12.36 11.13 0.38
CA LEU A 60 -11.40 12.22 0.11
C LEU A 60 -10.09 11.78 -0.59
N GLY A 61 -10.06 10.56 -1.14
CA GLY A 61 -8.96 10.10 -1.99
C GLY A 61 -7.74 9.50 -1.27
N LYS A 62 -7.85 9.16 0.03
CA LYS A 62 -6.74 8.54 0.80
C LYS A 62 -6.19 7.27 0.14
N THR A 63 -7.06 6.29 -0.12
CA THR A 63 -6.71 5.03 -0.81
C THR A 63 -6.20 5.29 -2.23
N HIS A 64 -6.76 6.27 -2.94
CA HIS A 64 -6.28 6.63 -4.28
C HIS A 64 -4.82 7.10 -4.23
N LEU A 65 -4.52 8.08 -3.37
CA LEU A 65 -3.15 8.60 -3.21
C LEU A 65 -2.18 7.51 -2.76
N MET A 66 -2.59 6.63 -1.84
CA MET A 66 -1.76 5.51 -1.39
C MET A 66 -1.40 4.56 -2.52
N HIS A 67 -2.38 4.20 -3.36
CA HIS A 67 -2.13 3.37 -4.54
C HIS A 67 -1.28 4.08 -5.59
N ALA A 68 -1.49 5.39 -5.78
CA ALA A 68 -0.72 6.20 -6.72
C ALA A 68 0.77 6.23 -6.36
N ILE A 69 1.10 6.31 -5.06
CA ILE A 69 2.48 6.15 -4.58
C ILE A 69 3.06 4.80 -5.01
N GLY A 70 2.33 3.71 -4.79
CA GLY A 70 2.79 2.37 -5.15
C GLY A 70 3.04 2.21 -6.66
N HIS A 71 2.11 2.70 -7.48
CA HIS A 71 2.26 2.67 -8.95
C HIS A 71 3.46 3.50 -9.40
N TYR A 72 3.62 4.71 -8.89
CA TYR A 72 4.72 5.58 -9.24
C TYR A 72 6.06 4.92 -8.91
N VAL A 73 6.20 4.33 -7.72
CA VAL A 73 7.43 3.65 -7.29
C VAL A 73 7.75 2.46 -8.20
N ILE A 74 6.78 1.61 -8.54
CA ILE A 74 6.99 0.46 -9.43
C ILE A 74 7.36 0.91 -10.85
N GLN A 75 6.73 1.97 -11.35
CA GLN A 75 7.00 2.50 -12.68
C GLN A 75 8.43 3.06 -12.82
N HIS A 76 8.96 3.69 -11.77
CA HIS A 76 10.30 4.29 -11.78
C HIS A 76 11.39 3.33 -11.29
N ASN A 77 11.04 2.33 -10.48
CA ASN A 77 11.92 1.26 -10.03
C ASN A 77 11.17 -0.09 -10.08
N PRO A 78 11.17 -0.79 -11.23
CA PRO A 78 10.47 -2.07 -11.41
C PRO A 78 10.96 -3.18 -10.47
N SER A 79 12.16 -3.04 -9.91
CA SER A 79 12.74 -3.95 -8.91
C SER A 79 12.29 -3.67 -7.46
N ALA A 80 11.59 -2.55 -7.21
CA ALA A 80 11.13 -2.20 -5.87
C ALA A 80 10.08 -3.18 -5.35
N LYS A 81 10.22 -3.60 -4.09
CA LYS A 81 9.24 -4.42 -3.39
C LYS A 81 8.23 -3.53 -2.70
N VAL A 82 7.07 -3.35 -3.34
CA VAL A 82 5.94 -2.61 -2.80
C VAL A 82 4.90 -3.58 -2.26
N VAL A 83 4.49 -3.39 -1.00
CA VAL A 83 3.43 -4.18 -0.37
C VAL A 83 2.29 -3.27 0.06
N TYR A 84 1.07 -3.59 -0.38
CA TYR A 84 -0.16 -2.95 0.06
C TYR A 84 -1.07 -3.94 0.79
N LEU A 85 -1.62 -3.51 1.92
CA LEU A 85 -2.59 -4.27 2.70
C LEU A 85 -3.40 -3.39 3.64
N SER A 86 -4.56 -3.88 4.07
CA SER A 86 -5.30 -3.26 5.16
C SER A 86 -4.60 -3.50 6.49
N SER A 87 -4.82 -2.59 7.44
CA SER A 87 -4.35 -2.73 8.81
C SER A 87 -4.86 -3.99 9.51
N GLU A 88 -6.08 -4.43 9.18
CA GLU A 88 -6.67 -5.67 9.66
C GLU A 88 -5.88 -6.89 9.16
N LYS A 89 -5.56 -6.95 7.85
CA LYS A 89 -4.79 -8.05 7.28
C LYS A 89 -3.39 -8.11 7.89
N PHE A 90 -2.73 -6.97 8.05
CA PHE A 90 -1.43 -6.89 8.72
C PHE A 90 -1.50 -7.47 10.14
N THR A 91 -2.53 -7.11 10.89
CA THR A 91 -2.73 -7.59 12.27
C THR A 91 -3.05 -9.07 12.34
N ASN A 92 -3.89 -9.58 11.45
CA ASN A 92 -4.22 -11.00 11.40
C ASN A 92 -2.99 -11.84 11.02
N GLU A 93 -2.17 -11.37 10.07
CA GLU A 93 -0.88 -12.00 9.75
C GLU A 93 0.07 -11.96 10.95
N PHE A 94 0.10 -10.87 11.71
CA PHE A 94 0.90 -10.77 12.92
C PHE A 94 0.44 -11.79 13.98
N ILE A 95 -0.85 -11.85 14.28
CA ILE A 95 -1.43 -12.80 15.26
C ILE A 95 -1.14 -14.25 14.86
N ASN A 96 -1.37 -14.61 13.60
CA ASN A 96 -1.09 -15.95 13.10
C ASN A 96 0.42 -16.28 13.19
N SER A 97 1.30 -15.31 12.92
CA SER A 97 2.74 -15.51 13.05
C SER A 97 3.17 -15.81 14.50
N ILE A 98 2.49 -15.24 15.49
CA ILE A 98 2.75 -15.56 16.90
C ILE A 98 2.24 -16.97 17.21
N ARG A 99 1.00 -17.30 16.81
CA ARG A 99 0.38 -18.61 17.04
C ARG A 99 1.22 -19.76 16.45
N ASP A 100 1.78 -19.57 15.26
CA ASP A 100 2.51 -20.60 14.53
C ASP A 100 4.02 -20.60 14.83
N ASN A 101 4.51 -19.79 15.76
CA ASN A 101 5.94 -19.57 16.02
C ASN A 101 6.76 -19.08 14.80
N LYS A 102 6.10 -18.30 13.93
CA LYS A 102 6.64 -17.75 12.67
C LYS A 102 6.94 -16.24 12.74
N ALA A 103 7.13 -15.70 13.94
CA ALA A 103 7.35 -14.27 14.16
C ALA A 103 8.57 -13.70 13.40
N VAL A 104 9.62 -14.51 13.22
CA VAL A 104 10.82 -14.14 12.46
C VAL A 104 10.49 -13.95 10.98
N GLU A 105 9.70 -14.87 10.41
CA GLU A 105 9.28 -14.83 9.01
C GLU A 105 8.38 -13.63 8.73
N PHE A 106 7.44 -13.33 9.64
CA PHE A 106 6.63 -12.12 9.58
C PHE A 106 7.50 -10.85 9.55
N ARG A 107 8.47 -10.74 10.48
CA ARG A 107 9.39 -9.60 10.51
C ARG A 107 10.21 -9.50 9.23
N ASN A 108 10.74 -10.61 8.73
CA ASN A 108 11.54 -10.63 7.50
C ASN A 108 10.71 -10.22 6.28
N LYS A 109 9.47 -10.71 6.18
CA LYS A 109 8.54 -10.32 5.12
C LYS A 109 8.37 -8.80 5.06
N TYR A 110 7.99 -8.16 6.16
CA TYR A 110 7.69 -6.72 6.17
C TYR A 110 8.91 -5.80 6.29
N ARG A 111 10.07 -6.29 6.74
CA ARG A 111 11.32 -5.49 6.75
C ARG A 111 12.11 -5.56 5.45
N SER A 112 11.81 -6.53 4.58
CA SER A 112 12.49 -6.69 3.29
C SER A 112 11.86 -5.90 2.15
N VAL A 113 10.79 -5.15 2.43
CA VAL A 113 10.09 -4.32 1.43
C VAL A 113 10.69 -2.93 1.37
N ASP A 114 10.67 -2.33 0.18
CA ASP A 114 11.12 -0.94 -0.03
C ASP A 114 10.01 0.05 0.35
N VAL A 115 8.75 -0.32 0.11
CA VAL A 115 7.57 0.50 0.45
C VAL A 115 6.47 -0.37 1.04
N LEU A 116 6.00 0.02 2.23
CA LEU A 116 4.87 -0.60 2.93
C LEU A 116 3.70 0.39 2.98
N LEU A 117 2.60 0.03 2.33
CA LEU A 117 1.37 0.81 2.26
C LEU A 117 0.29 0.13 3.12
N ILE A 118 -0.11 0.77 4.21
CA ILE A 118 -1.12 0.23 5.14
C ILE A 118 -2.37 1.12 5.09
N ASP A 119 -3.47 0.60 4.56
CA ASP A 119 -4.74 1.32 4.51
C ASP A 119 -5.63 1.04 5.73
N ASP A 120 -6.62 1.90 5.91
CA ASP A 120 -7.66 1.80 6.93
C ASP A 120 -7.14 1.54 8.36
N ILE A 121 -6.14 2.33 8.76
CA ILE A 121 -5.49 2.22 10.08
C ILE A 121 -6.48 2.38 11.26
N GLN A 122 -7.63 3.01 11.04
CA GLN A 122 -8.68 3.15 12.07
C GLN A 122 -9.19 1.81 12.60
N PHE A 123 -9.11 0.73 11.81
CA PHE A 123 -9.51 -0.60 12.28
C PHE A 123 -8.53 -1.24 13.26
N LEU A 124 -7.35 -0.63 13.50
CA LEU A 124 -6.44 -1.05 14.58
C LEU A 124 -6.91 -0.60 15.96
N ALA A 125 -7.51 0.59 16.06
CA ALA A 125 -7.84 1.23 17.33
C ALA A 125 -8.95 0.50 18.12
N GLY A 126 -9.67 -0.44 17.49
CA GLY A 126 -10.69 -1.25 18.14
C GLY A 126 -10.21 -2.63 18.64
N LYS A 127 -8.92 -2.96 18.50
CA LYS A 127 -8.37 -4.23 18.99
C LYS A 127 -7.71 -4.12 20.38
N GLU A 128 -7.85 -2.98 21.05
CA GLU A 128 -7.70 -2.92 22.51
C GLU A 128 -8.95 -3.53 23.16
N SER A 129 -8.83 -4.77 23.62
CA SER A 129 -9.73 -5.44 24.55
C SER A 129 -11.17 -5.76 24.06
N THR A 130 -11.32 -6.94 23.48
CA THR A 130 -12.08 -7.97 24.20
C THR A 130 -11.08 -8.97 24.77
N GLN A 131 -10.41 -8.58 25.86
CA GLN A 131 -10.02 -9.57 26.86
C GLN A 131 -11.29 -9.93 27.62
N GLU A 132 -11.95 -10.99 27.17
CA GLU A 132 -12.69 -12.00 27.95
C GLU A 132 -13.11 -13.14 27.00
#